data_AF-A0A915P5N8-F1
#
_entry.id   AF-A0A915P5N8-F1
#
_cell.length_a   1.000
_cell.length_b   1.000
_cell.length_c   1.000
_cell.angle_alpha   90.00
_cell.angle_beta   90.00
_cell.angle_gamma   90.00
#
_symmetry.space_group_name_H-M   'P 1'
#
loop_
_entity.id
_entity.type
_entity.pdbx_description
1 polymer ?
#
loop_
_entity_poly.entity_id
_entity_poly.type
_entity_poly.pdbx_seq_one_letter_code
_entity_poly.pdbx_strand_id
1 'polypeptide(L)'
;MHTILFLNYFKFEFLMLNFRFQPSTSFIRCFSKRKEVERYLERQANDQYSRRAKEHSYRARSAFKLLQINEKFNFIKPGLVALDVGAAPGSWCQVLSELIFPLNPLSSNQTEINKNSLQEVQDGYILGIDLLPISPIDGVDLLCKADFLKPATQTEIIRRLQGRQVNLLLSDMAPNPIGDSRVDHFRIIQLCKSLLDFGTKEIIDGKTILAKDGIFLCK
;
A
#
# COMPACT_ATOMS: atom_id res chain seq x y z
N MET A 1 -49.98 43.00 -2.03
CA MET A 1 -51.18 42.42 -2.68
C MET A 1 -51.00 42.54 -4.18
N HIS A 2 -51.11 41.42 -4.88
CA HIS A 2 -51.27 41.23 -6.33
C HIS A 2 -50.15 41.69 -7.28
N THR A 3 -49.83 41.06 -8.41
CA THR A 3 -49.94 39.70 -8.98
C THR A 3 -49.15 39.76 -10.30
N ILE A 4 -48.51 38.64 -10.63
CA ILE A 4 -47.93 38.17 -11.92
C ILE A 4 -48.66 38.67 -13.19
N LEU A 5 -47.94 38.82 -14.32
CA LEU A 5 -48.32 38.47 -15.71
C LEU A 5 -47.07 38.57 -16.62
N PHE A 6 -46.39 37.46 -16.93
CA PHE A 6 -46.44 36.73 -18.23
C PHE A 6 -46.28 37.61 -19.48
N LEU A 7 -45.12 37.50 -20.14
CA LEU A 7 -44.84 38.04 -21.48
C LEU A 7 -44.64 36.88 -22.46
N ASN A 8 -45.45 36.88 -23.52
CA ASN A 8 -45.40 35.95 -24.65
C ASN A 8 -44.76 36.65 -25.87
N TYR A 9 -43.97 35.87 -26.62
CA TYR A 9 -43.78 35.86 -28.08
C TYR A 9 -43.34 37.13 -28.86
N PHE A 10 -42.21 37.00 -29.58
CA PHE A 10 -42.07 37.18 -31.06
C PHE A 10 -40.59 36.88 -31.43
N LYS A 11 -40.26 35.73 -32.02
CA LYS A 11 -40.13 35.42 -33.47
C LYS A 11 -39.09 36.26 -34.22
N PHE A 12 -37.94 35.66 -34.54
CA PHE A 12 -37.10 36.06 -35.69
C PHE A 12 -36.34 34.85 -36.25
N GLU A 13 -36.79 34.36 -37.41
CA GLU A 13 -36.06 33.51 -38.36
C GLU A 13 -35.08 34.40 -39.16
N PHE A 14 -33.80 34.03 -39.27
CA PHE A 14 -33.16 33.21 -40.33
C PHE A 14 -32.83 33.98 -41.62
N LEU A 15 -31.53 34.18 -41.89
CA LEU A 15 -30.95 33.86 -43.20
C LEU A 15 -29.40 33.66 -43.15
N MET A 16 -29.01 32.40 -43.32
CA MET A 16 -27.90 31.88 -44.14
C MET A 16 -26.55 32.61 -44.24
N LEU A 17 -25.50 31.94 -43.74
CA LEU A 17 -24.29 31.72 -44.52
C LEU A 17 -23.71 30.33 -44.23
N ASN A 18 -23.66 29.52 -45.28
CA ASN A 18 -23.27 28.12 -45.31
C ASN A 18 -21.77 27.93 -45.03
N PHE A 19 -21.43 27.38 -43.87
CA PHE A 19 -20.22 26.56 -43.73
C PHE A 19 -20.66 25.12 -43.45
N ARG A 20 -20.64 24.29 -44.50
CA ARG A 20 -20.76 22.84 -44.38
C ARG A 20 -19.52 22.31 -43.67
N PHE A 21 -19.56 22.26 -42.34
CA PHE A 21 -18.66 21.40 -41.59
C PHE A 21 -19.15 19.97 -41.81
N GLN A 22 -18.47 19.20 -42.66
CA GLN A 22 -18.67 17.76 -42.66
C GLN A 22 -18.04 17.21 -41.38
N PRO A 23 -18.80 16.65 -40.43
CA PRO A 23 -18.18 15.84 -39.41
C PRO A 23 -17.67 14.60 -40.15
N SER A 24 -16.36 14.50 -40.33
CA SER A 24 -15.79 13.17 -40.59
C SER A 24 -16.14 12.36 -39.35
N THR A 25 -17.09 11.44 -39.50
CA THR A 25 -17.31 10.36 -38.54
C THR A 25 -16.10 9.43 -38.63
N SER A 26 -14.97 9.92 -38.14
CA SER A 26 -13.91 9.07 -37.64
C SER A 26 -14.57 8.29 -36.52
N PHE A 27 -15.00 7.07 -36.83
CA PHE A 27 -15.31 6.06 -35.83
C PHE A 27 -14.07 6.03 -34.92
N ILE A 28 -14.13 6.71 -33.77
CA ILE A 28 -13.16 6.49 -32.72
C ILE A 28 -13.47 5.07 -32.28
N ARG A 29 -12.77 4.12 -32.90
CA ARG A 29 -12.74 2.74 -32.46
C ARG A 29 -12.05 2.78 -31.11
N CYS A 30 -12.84 2.95 -30.05
CA CYS A 30 -12.39 2.75 -28.69
C CYS A 30 -12.03 1.27 -28.60
N PHE A 31 -10.77 0.94 -28.87
CA PHE A 31 -10.26 -0.41 -28.72
C PHE A 31 -10.53 -0.83 -27.28
N SER A 32 -11.22 -1.95 -27.11
CA SER A 32 -11.59 -2.44 -25.79
C SER A 32 -10.33 -2.66 -24.95
N LYS A 33 -10.10 -1.79 -23.96
CA LYS A 33 -9.04 -1.91 -22.94
C LYS A 33 -9.02 -3.29 -22.27
N ARG A 34 -10.11 -4.07 -22.35
CA ARG A 34 -10.21 -5.43 -21.80
C ARG A 34 -9.12 -6.37 -22.32
N LYS A 35 -8.84 -6.41 -23.63
CA LYS A 35 -7.83 -7.32 -24.19
C LYS A 35 -6.39 -6.99 -23.78
N GLU A 36 -6.11 -5.71 -23.55
CA GLU A 36 -4.77 -5.27 -23.14
C GLU A 36 -4.56 -5.48 -21.64
N VAL A 37 -5.57 -5.17 -20.82
CA VAL A 37 -5.59 -5.46 -19.39
C VAL A 37 -5.52 -6.97 -19.14
N GLU A 38 -6.27 -7.78 -19.91
CA GLU A 38 -6.24 -9.24 -19.82
C GLU A 38 -4.85 -9.81 -20.13
N ARG A 39 -4.20 -9.37 -21.22
CA ARG A 39 -2.80 -9.75 -21.52
C ARG A 39 -1.81 -9.28 -20.45
N TYR A 40 -2.02 -8.11 -19.85
CA TYR A 40 -1.17 -7.62 -18.76
C TYR A 40 -1.31 -8.49 -17.52
N LEU A 41 -2.54 -8.84 -17.14
CA LEU A 41 -2.84 -9.74 -16.02
C LEU A 41 -2.28 -11.14 -16.28
N GLU A 42 -2.43 -11.68 -17.48
CA GLU A 42 -1.85 -12.97 -17.90
C GLU A 42 -0.31 -12.97 -17.82
N ARG A 43 0.34 -11.89 -18.26
CA ARG A 43 1.81 -11.74 -18.16
C ARG A 43 2.27 -11.71 -16.72
N GLN A 44 1.57 -10.96 -15.86
CA GLN A 44 1.89 -10.91 -14.43
C GLN A 44 1.65 -12.26 -13.76
N ALA A 45 0.54 -12.94 -14.08
CA ALA A 45 0.25 -14.26 -13.51
C ALA A 45 1.28 -15.32 -13.91
N ASN A 46 1.87 -15.19 -15.11
CA ASN A 46 2.84 -16.14 -15.66
C ASN A 46 4.30 -15.76 -15.41
N ASP A 47 4.58 -14.62 -14.78
CA ASP A 47 5.96 -14.25 -14.52
C ASP A 47 6.62 -15.20 -13.48
N GLN A 48 7.94 -15.32 -13.57
CA GLN A 48 8.72 -16.23 -12.73
C GLN A 48 8.52 -15.97 -11.22
N TYR A 49 8.28 -14.72 -10.82
CA TYR A 49 8.16 -14.36 -9.41
C TYR A 49 6.76 -14.65 -8.86
N SER A 50 5.73 -14.57 -9.69
CA SER A 50 4.37 -15.01 -9.38
C SER A 50 4.31 -16.52 -9.21
N ARG A 51 5.06 -17.29 -10.01
CA ARG A 51 5.21 -18.75 -9.83
C ARG A 51 5.96 -19.07 -8.55
N ARG A 52 7.14 -18.45 -8.34
CA ARG A 52 7.90 -18.61 -7.10
C ARG A 52 7.12 -18.21 -5.86
N ALA A 53 6.27 -17.18 -5.93
CA ALA A 53 5.46 -16.76 -4.79
C ALA A 53 4.49 -17.88 -4.39
N LYS A 54 3.86 -18.53 -5.38
CA LYS A 54 3.00 -19.70 -5.14
C LYS A 54 3.79 -20.89 -4.59
N GLU A 55 4.96 -21.18 -5.15
CA GLU A 55 5.85 -22.26 -4.70
C GLU A 55 6.28 -22.06 -3.23
N HIS A 56 6.60 -20.83 -2.83
CA HIS A 56 6.98 -20.46 -1.48
C HIS A 56 5.79 -20.03 -0.59
N SER A 57 4.55 -20.20 -1.05
CA SER A 57 3.33 -19.82 -0.31
C SER A 57 3.25 -18.33 0.12
N TYR A 58 3.93 -17.44 -0.60
CA TYR A 58 3.77 -16.00 -0.48
C TYR A 58 2.52 -15.52 -1.24
N ARG A 59 1.80 -14.58 -0.64
CA ARG A 59 0.57 -14.00 -1.21
C ARG A 59 0.79 -13.19 -2.47
N ALA A 60 1.99 -12.64 -2.66
CA ALA A 60 2.34 -11.86 -3.85
C ALA A 60 3.83 -11.90 -4.15
N ARG A 61 4.17 -11.67 -5.42
CA ARG A 61 5.56 -11.56 -5.92
C ARG A 61 6.37 -10.43 -5.29
N SER A 62 5.73 -9.46 -4.64
CA SER A 62 6.40 -8.37 -3.91
C SER A 62 7.18 -8.86 -2.70
N ALA A 63 6.88 -10.04 -2.14
CA ALA A 63 7.68 -10.66 -1.08
C ALA A 63 9.17 -10.75 -1.45
N PHE A 64 9.47 -11.17 -2.68
CA PHE A 64 10.86 -11.29 -3.15
C PHE A 64 11.60 -9.97 -3.21
N LYS A 65 10.91 -8.83 -3.34
CA LYS A 65 11.57 -7.52 -3.30
C LYS A 65 12.13 -7.28 -1.91
N LEU A 66 11.31 -7.50 -0.87
CA LEU A 66 11.74 -7.31 0.51
C LEU A 66 12.84 -8.32 0.88
N LEU A 67 12.71 -9.58 0.46
CA LEU A 67 13.75 -10.60 0.64
C LEU A 67 15.07 -10.21 -0.01
N GLN A 68 15.06 -9.74 -1.26
CA GLN A 68 16.27 -9.31 -1.98
C GLN A 68 16.93 -8.08 -1.34
N ILE A 69 16.12 -7.11 -0.89
CA ILE A 69 16.64 -5.94 -0.18
C ILE A 69 17.25 -6.38 1.15
N ASN A 70 16.60 -7.29 1.87
CA ASN A 70 17.13 -7.81 3.13
C ASN A 70 18.36 -8.70 2.93
N GLU A 71 18.46 -9.47 1.85
CA GLU A 71 19.67 -10.23 1.50
C GLU A 71 20.86 -9.28 1.31
N LYS A 72 20.63 -8.13 0.66
CA LYS A 72 21.68 -7.13 0.40
C LYS A 72 22.10 -6.33 1.63
N PHE A 73 21.15 -5.93 2.47
CA PHE A 73 21.41 -4.98 3.57
C PHE A 73 21.30 -5.59 4.97
N ASN A 74 20.77 -6.82 5.08
CA ASN A 74 20.63 -7.60 6.31
C ASN A 74 20.12 -6.78 7.50
N PHE A 75 19.00 -6.09 7.28
CA PHE A 75 18.49 -5.07 8.19
C PHE A 75 17.27 -5.52 9.00
N ILE A 76 16.58 -6.58 8.58
CA ILE A 76 15.50 -7.19 9.34
C ILE A 76 16.14 -8.21 10.30
N LYS A 77 16.00 -7.96 11.60
CA LYS A 77 16.52 -8.81 12.67
C LYS A 77 15.39 -9.42 13.49
N PRO A 78 15.60 -10.58 14.12
CA PRO A 78 14.66 -11.11 15.11
C PRO A 78 14.34 -10.08 16.19
N GLY A 79 13.07 -9.99 16.59
CA GLY A 79 12.63 -9.10 17.67
C GLY A 79 12.45 -7.62 17.30
N LEU A 80 12.54 -7.22 16.03
CA LEU A 80 12.26 -5.83 15.63
C LEU A 80 10.77 -5.49 15.72
N VAL A 81 10.50 -4.20 15.92
CA VAL A 81 9.18 -3.60 15.74
C VAL A 81 9.05 -3.06 14.31
N ALA A 82 8.13 -3.59 13.53
CA ALA A 82 7.91 -3.23 12.14
C ALA A 82 6.50 -2.69 11.90
N LEU A 83 6.41 -1.63 11.09
CA LEU A 83 5.17 -1.00 10.64
C LEU A 83 5.10 -1.05 9.12
N ASP A 84 4.14 -1.80 8.57
CA ASP A 84 3.93 -1.97 7.13
C ASP A 84 2.66 -1.25 6.68
N VAL A 85 2.80 -0.17 5.92
CA VAL A 85 1.67 0.65 5.46
C VAL A 85 1.43 0.42 3.97
N GLY A 86 0.18 0.15 3.59
CA GLY A 86 -0.12 -0.37 2.26
C GLY A 86 0.18 -1.87 2.16
N ALA A 87 -0.10 -2.60 3.23
CA ALA A 87 0.33 -3.97 3.41
C ALA A 87 -0.39 -4.98 2.50
N ALA A 88 -1.57 -4.67 1.95
CA ALA A 88 -2.36 -5.66 1.19
C ALA A 88 -1.62 -6.10 -0.08
N PRO A 89 -1.57 -7.42 -0.38
CA PRO A 89 -2.34 -8.52 0.22
C PRO A 89 -1.70 -9.17 1.48
N GLY A 90 -0.59 -8.63 1.98
CA GLY A 90 0.10 -9.06 3.19
C GLY A 90 1.44 -9.74 2.95
N SER A 91 1.99 -9.66 1.73
CA SER A 91 3.21 -10.40 1.36
C SER A 91 4.47 -9.91 2.08
N TRP A 92 4.57 -8.61 2.40
CA TRP A 92 5.68 -8.08 3.19
C TRP A 92 5.51 -8.45 4.66
N CYS A 93 4.30 -8.36 5.20
CA CYS A 93 3.98 -8.92 6.53
C CYS A 93 4.34 -10.40 6.69
N GLN A 94 4.16 -11.25 5.67
CA GLN A 94 4.61 -12.66 5.73
C GLN A 94 6.12 -12.77 5.90
N VAL A 95 6.88 -12.07 5.05
CA VAL A 95 8.35 -12.03 5.13
C VAL A 95 8.82 -11.48 6.49
N LEU A 96 8.17 -10.43 6.99
CA LEU A 96 8.48 -9.87 8.30
C LEU A 96 8.23 -10.89 9.42
N SER A 97 7.09 -11.59 9.39
CA SER A 97 6.77 -12.60 10.41
C SER A 97 7.82 -13.72 10.44
N GLU A 98 8.21 -14.23 9.28
CA GLU A 98 9.24 -15.27 9.15
C GLU A 98 10.60 -14.82 9.70
N LEU A 99 11.00 -13.56 9.47
CA LEU A 99 12.33 -13.06 9.84
C LEU A 99 12.40 -12.49 11.26
N ILE A 100 11.32 -11.88 11.75
CA ILE A 100 11.24 -11.28 13.09
C ILE A 100 10.94 -12.35 14.15
N PHE A 101 10.17 -13.39 13.79
CA PHE A 101 9.78 -14.50 14.65
C PHE A 101 10.26 -15.86 14.11
N PRO A 102 11.57 -16.16 14.14
CA PRO A 102 12.11 -17.39 13.56
C PRO A 102 11.61 -18.68 14.24
N LEU A 103 11.08 -18.58 15.47
CA LEU A 103 10.48 -19.70 16.21
C LEU A 103 8.98 -19.93 15.89
N ASN A 104 8.39 -19.15 14.98
CA ASN A 104 7.01 -19.31 14.55
C ASN A 104 6.89 -20.61 13.73
N PRO A 105 5.93 -21.53 13.97
CA PRO A 105 5.86 -22.86 13.32
C PRO A 105 5.80 -22.85 11.78
N LEU A 106 5.52 -21.69 11.18
CA LEU A 106 5.53 -21.46 9.72
C LEU A 106 6.93 -21.22 9.15
N SER A 107 7.96 -21.01 9.98
CA SER A 107 9.34 -20.97 9.52
C SER A 107 9.74 -22.38 9.09
N SER A 108 9.80 -22.59 7.77
CA SER A 108 10.03 -23.88 7.11
C SER A 108 11.39 -24.52 7.41
N ASN A 109 12.24 -23.87 8.22
CA ASN A 109 13.52 -24.37 8.67
C ASN A 109 13.44 -24.82 10.14
N GLN A 110 12.67 -25.89 10.39
CA GLN A 110 12.69 -26.62 11.65
C GLN A 110 14.08 -27.24 11.84
N THR A 111 14.96 -26.50 12.50
CA THR A 111 16.11 -27.11 13.18
C THR A 111 15.67 -27.37 14.61
N GLU A 112 15.96 -28.55 15.14
CA GLU A 112 15.71 -28.89 16.55
C GLU A 112 16.45 -27.89 17.46
N ILE A 113 15.76 -26.83 17.90
CA ILE A 113 16.33 -25.86 18.83
C ILE A 113 15.90 -26.23 20.25
N ASN A 114 16.90 -26.33 21.12
CA ASN A 114 16.80 -26.63 22.53
C ASN A 114 15.75 -25.74 23.24
N LYS A 115 14.76 -26.38 23.87
CA LYS A 115 13.64 -25.73 24.57
C LYS A 115 14.06 -24.79 25.72
N ASN A 116 15.32 -24.85 26.15
CA ASN A 116 15.84 -24.04 27.26
C ASN A 116 16.29 -22.63 26.85
N SER A 117 16.36 -22.32 25.55
CA SER A 117 16.68 -20.98 25.01
C SER A 117 15.44 -20.19 24.55
N LEU A 118 14.24 -20.76 24.73
CA LEU A 118 12.97 -20.22 24.22
C LEU A 118 12.47 -18.97 24.95
N GLN A 119 13.08 -18.59 26.08
CA GLN A 119 12.59 -17.52 26.94
C GLN A 119 13.19 -16.13 26.69
N GLU A 120 14.21 -15.99 25.84
CA GLU A 120 14.91 -14.69 25.67
C GLU A 120 14.58 -13.92 24.37
N VAL A 121 13.71 -14.42 23.48
CA VAL A 121 13.55 -13.82 22.14
C VAL A 121 12.08 -13.67 21.72
N GLN A 122 11.28 -12.78 22.33
CA GLN A 122 9.92 -12.47 21.82
C GLN A 122 9.40 -11.04 22.09
N ASP A 123 10.21 -9.97 21.93
CA ASP A 123 9.70 -8.58 22.00
C ASP A 123 9.43 -7.95 20.61
N GLY A 124 9.46 -8.77 19.55
CA GLY A 124 9.11 -8.32 18.20
C GLY A 124 7.63 -7.99 18.09
N TYR A 125 7.29 -7.01 17.25
CA TYR A 125 5.91 -6.64 16.98
C TYR A 125 5.76 -6.16 15.54
N ILE A 126 4.75 -6.67 14.83
CA ILE A 126 4.48 -6.29 13.44
C ILE A 126 3.07 -5.74 13.38
N LEU A 127 2.92 -4.52 12.84
CA LEU A 127 1.63 -3.92 12.54
C LEU A 127 1.52 -3.64 11.04
N GLY A 128 0.56 -4.28 10.39
CA GLY A 128 0.20 -4.04 8.98
C GLY A 128 -1.06 -3.19 8.86
N ILE A 129 -1.05 -2.16 8.01
CA ILE A 129 -2.20 -1.29 7.74
C ILE A 129 -2.50 -1.25 6.25
N ASP A 130 -3.78 -1.37 5.90
CA ASP A 130 -4.23 -1.18 4.53
C ASP A 130 -5.70 -0.75 4.44
N LEU A 131 -6.05 -0.10 3.32
CA LEU A 131 -7.42 0.23 2.93
C LEU A 131 -8.24 -1.03 2.59
N LEU A 132 -7.57 -2.10 2.16
CA LEU A 132 -8.15 -3.35 1.75
C LEU A 132 -8.12 -4.37 2.90
N PRO A 133 -9.02 -5.38 2.86
CA PRO A 133 -8.94 -6.50 3.80
C PRO A 133 -7.69 -7.35 3.53
N ILE A 134 -7.04 -7.79 4.60
CA ILE A 134 -5.91 -8.70 4.58
C ILE A 134 -6.30 -9.95 5.37
N SER A 135 -6.11 -11.14 4.81
CA SER A 135 -6.33 -12.39 5.56
C SER A 135 -5.35 -12.45 6.74
N PRO A 136 -5.74 -13.01 7.91
CA PRO A 136 -4.86 -13.12 9.07
C PRO A 136 -3.49 -13.72 8.74
N ILE A 137 -2.43 -13.21 9.36
CA ILE A 137 -1.06 -13.71 9.27
C ILE A 137 -0.56 -13.91 10.70
N ASP A 138 -0.04 -15.09 11.00
CA ASP A 138 0.45 -15.40 12.35
C ASP A 138 1.58 -14.46 12.74
N GLY A 139 1.55 -13.96 13.97
CA GLY A 139 2.53 -12.99 14.48
C GLY A 139 2.36 -11.56 13.97
N VAL A 140 1.31 -11.25 13.20
CA VAL A 140 1.08 -9.90 12.66
C VAL A 140 -0.25 -9.33 13.16
N ASP A 141 -0.18 -8.16 13.77
CA ASP A 141 -1.37 -7.34 14.04
C ASP A 141 -1.78 -6.60 12.76
N LEU A 142 -3.06 -6.69 12.39
CA LEU A 142 -3.58 -6.12 11.15
C LEU A 142 -4.67 -5.10 11.44
N LEU A 143 -4.47 -3.88 10.95
CA LEU A 143 -5.46 -2.81 10.90
C LEU A 143 -5.97 -2.68 9.46
N CYS A 144 -6.96 -3.50 9.13
CA CYS A 144 -7.58 -3.53 7.80
C CYS A 144 -8.65 -2.45 7.64
N LYS A 145 -8.95 -2.09 6.38
CA LYS A 145 -9.97 -1.08 6.02
C LYS A 145 -9.71 0.28 6.66
N ALA A 146 -8.43 0.62 6.82
CA ALA A 146 -8.00 1.84 7.46
C ALA A 146 -7.16 2.68 6.50
N ASP A 147 -7.47 3.97 6.46
CA ASP A 147 -6.77 4.94 5.63
C ASP A 147 -5.69 5.61 6.47
N PHE A 148 -4.42 5.32 6.18
CA PHE A 148 -3.28 5.87 6.91
C PHE A 148 -3.26 7.41 6.94
N LEU A 149 -3.79 8.07 5.92
CA LEU A 149 -3.81 9.53 5.86
C LEU A 149 -4.82 10.16 6.84
N LYS A 150 -5.73 9.36 7.41
CA LYS A 150 -6.70 9.85 8.39
C LYS A 150 -6.07 9.91 9.79
N PRO A 151 -6.24 11.02 10.52
CA PRO A 151 -5.74 11.15 11.89
C PRO A 151 -6.24 10.04 12.83
N ALA A 152 -7.50 9.60 12.67
CA ALA A 152 -8.07 8.51 13.47
C ALA A 152 -7.30 7.19 13.31
N THR A 153 -6.83 6.88 12.10
CA THR A 153 -5.99 5.70 11.83
C THR A 153 -4.63 5.85 12.48
N GLN A 154 -4.03 7.04 12.41
CA GLN A 154 -2.75 7.35 13.04
C GLN A 154 -2.81 7.23 14.56
N THR A 155 -3.88 7.73 15.19
CA THR A 155 -4.14 7.53 16.63
C THR A 155 -4.26 6.05 16.98
N GLU A 156 -4.95 5.26 16.15
CA GLU A 156 -5.09 3.82 16.37
C GLU A 156 -3.75 3.08 16.22
N ILE A 157 -2.91 3.47 15.25
CA ILE A 157 -1.54 2.95 15.11
C ILE A 157 -0.74 3.22 16.38
N ILE A 158 -0.74 4.47 16.87
CA ILE A 158 -0.04 4.86 18.10
C ILE A 158 -0.55 4.04 19.29
N ARG A 159 -1.86 3.85 19.41
CA ARG A 159 -2.48 3.04 20.47
C ARG A 159 -2.01 1.58 20.42
N ARG A 160 -1.93 0.98 19.23
CA ARG A 160 -1.49 -0.41 19.03
C ARG A 160 0.01 -0.61 19.25
N LEU A 161 0.83 0.40 18.97
CA LEU A 161 2.26 0.36 19.28
C LEU A 161 2.54 0.30 20.79
N GLN A 162 1.62 0.79 21.65
CA GLN A 162 1.72 0.75 23.11
C GLN A 162 3.08 1.27 23.65
N GLY A 163 3.55 2.40 23.12
CA GLY A 163 4.83 3.00 23.53
C GLY A 163 6.08 2.42 22.86
N ARG A 164 5.96 1.36 22.05
CA ARG A 164 7.08 0.83 21.27
C ARG A 164 7.48 1.79 20.16
N GLN A 165 8.79 2.00 20.00
CA GLN A 165 9.32 2.66 18.80
C GLN A 165 9.41 1.65 17.65
N VAL A 166 9.11 2.10 16.45
CA VAL A 166 9.24 1.34 15.22
C VAL A 166 10.71 1.33 14.79
N ASN A 167 11.29 0.14 14.65
CA ASN A 167 12.64 -0.01 14.10
C ASN A 167 12.63 -0.05 12.57
N LEU A 168 11.51 -0.51 11.98
CA LEU A 168 11.38 -0.65 10.54
C LEU A 168 10.03 -0.11 10.06
N LEU A 169 10.07 1.00 9.33
CA LEU A 169 8.90 1.63 8.71
C LEU A 169 8.89 1.36 7.22
N LEU A 170 7.88 0.63 6.75
CA LEU A 170 7.74 0.16 5.38
C LEU A 170 6.52 0.75 4.71
N SER A 171 6.60 0.98 3.40
CA SER A 171 5.41 1.21 2.59
C SER A 171 5.57 0.76 1.15
N ASP A 172 4.56 0.02 0.68
CA ASP A 172 4.30 -0.24 -0.75
C ASP A 172 3.05 0.53 -1.24
N MET A 173 2.63 1.58 -0.51
CA MET A 173 1.49 2.40 -0.91
C MET A 173 1.72 3.11 -2.24
N ALA A 174 0.70 3.07 -3.11
CA ALA A 174 0.65 3.90 -4.30
C ALA A 174 -0.77 4.46 -4.50
N PRO A 175 -0.91 5.75 -4.87
CA PRO A 175 -2.20 6.31 -5.24
C PRO A 175 -2.67 5.73 -6.58
N ASN A 176 -3.99 5.68 -6.79
CA ASN A 176 -4.55 5.36 -8.10
C ASN A 176 -4.02 6.36 -9.15
N PRO A 177 -3.45 5.90 -10.27
CA PRO A 177 -2.89 6.79 -11.28
C PRO A 177 -3.99 7.59 -11.96
N ILE A 178 -3.76 8.89 -12.13
CA ILE A 178 -4.65 9.79 -12.88
C ILE A 178 -4.30 9.76 -14.37
N GLY A 179 -3.07 9.36 -14.72
CA GLY A 179 -2.58 9.25 -16.10
C GLY A 179 -1.64 10.37 -16.51
N ASP A 180 -1.35 11.34 -15.62
CA ASP A 180 -0.24 12.28 -15.77
C ASP A 180 0.94 11.82 -14.93
N SER A 181 2.02 11.40 -15.60
CA SER A 181 3.21 10.85 -14.96
C SER A 181 3.85 11.78 -13.91
N ARG A 182 3.84 13.10 -14.12
CA ARG A 182 4.45 14.06 -13.19
C ARG A 182 3.59 14.21 -11.94
N VAL A 183 2.28 14.32 -12.14
CA VAL A 183 1.32 14.41 -11.03
C VAL A 183 1.32 13.11 -10.21
N ASP A 184 1.29 11.96 -10.89
CA ASP A 184 1.31 10.65 -10.22
C ASP A 184 2.62 10.43 -9.45
N HIS A 185 3.77 10.83 -10.02
CA HIS A 185 5.05 10.81 -9.32
C HIS A 185 5.07 11.72 -8.09
N PHE A 186 4.56 12.96 -8.22
CA PHE A 186 4.46 13.87 -7.08
C PHE A 186 3.57 13.31 -5.96
N ARG A 187 2.45 12.67 -6.31
CA ARG A 187 1.54 12.06 -5.32
C ARG A 187 2.19 10.90 -4.56
N ILE A 188 3.02 10.10 -5.22
CA ILE A 188 3.83 9.06 -4.54
C ILE A 188 4.82 9.71 -3.56
N ILE A 189 5.54 10.75 -3.98
CA ILE A 189 6.47 11.47 -3.10
C ILE A 189 5.75 12.04 -1.87
N GLN A 190 4.58 12.65 -2.06
CA GLN A 190 3.80 13.19 -0.94
C GLN A 190 3.36 12.11 0.03
N LEU A 191 2.99 10.93 -0.47
CA LEU A 191 2.59 9.80 0.36
C LEU A 191 3.77 9.28 1.20
N CYS A 192 4.94 9.09 0.57
CA CYS A 192 6.17 8.71 1.27
C CYS A 192 6.57 9.77 2.31
N LYS A 193 6.47 11.05 1.96
CA LYS A 193 6.75 12.14 2.89
C LYS A 193 5.79 12.14 4.08
N SER A 194 4.50 11.91 3.85
CA SER A 194 3.52 11.83 4.95
C SER A 194 3.86 10.71 5.93
N LEU A 195 4.30 9.56 5.42
CA LEU A 195 4.70 8.44 6.27
C LEU A 195 5.99 8.72 7.04
N LEU A 196 6.98 9.34 6.40
CA LEU A 196 8.22 9.75 7.05
C LEU A 196 7.97 10.82 8.12
N ASP A 197 7.11 11.79 7.84
CA ASP A 197 6.69 12.82 8.80
C ASP A 197 6.01 12.17 10.01
N PHE A 198 5.09 11.22 9.80
CA PHE A 198 4.48 10.45 10.89
C PHE A 198 5.54 9.72 11.73
N GLY A 199 6.51 9.06 11.09
CA GLY A 199 7.60 8.38 11.78
C GLY A 199 8.49 9.32 12.61
N THR A 200 8.81 10.50 12.10
CA THR A 200 9.88 11.35 12.64
C THR A 200 9.39 12.56 13.43
N LYS A 201 8.13 12.98 13.29
CA LYS A 201 7.59 14.19 13.94
C LYS A 201 6.57 13.89 15.03
N GLU A 202 5.84 12.79 14.92
CA GLU A 202 4.92 12.37 15.98
C GLU A 202 5.72 11.85 17.18
N ILE A 203 5.32 12.27 18.38
CA ILE A 203 6.03 11.98 19.62
C ILE A 203 5.15 11.09 20.51
N ILE A 204 5.68 9.94 20.91
CA ILE A 204 5.11 9.04 21.91
C ILE A 204 6.09 8.99 23.10
N ASP A 205 5.61 9.34 24.30
CA ASP A 205 6.40 9.31 25.53
C ASP A 205 7.76 10.02 25.43
N GLY A 206 7.80 11.16 24.73
CA GLY A 206 9.01 11.96 24.52
C GLY A 206 9.95 11.46 23.43
N LYS A 207 9.56 10.44 22.65
CA LYS A 207 10.35 9.87 21.56
C LYS A 207 9.58 9.88 20.24
N THR A 208 10.29 9.93 19.11
CA THR A 208 9.68 9.77 17.79
C THR A 208 9.17 8.34 17.58
N ILE A 209 8.17 8.17 16.72
CA ILE A 209 7.64 6.84 16.37
C ILE A 209 8.72 5.96 15.75
N LEU A 210 9.44 6.46 14.75
CA LEU A 210 10.60 5.81 14.17
C LEU A 210 11.77 5.97 15.14
N ALA A 211 12.40 4.84 15.50
CA ALA A 211 13.60 4.83 16.33
C ALA A 211 14.74 5.64 15.67
N LYS A 212 15.65 6.18 16.47
CA LYS A 212 16.78 6.99 15.98
C LYS A 212 17.64 6.27 14.93
N ASP A 213 17.88 4.99 15.14
CA ASP A 213 18.62 4.10 14.22
C ASP A 213 17.65 3.22 13.41
N GLY A 214 16.38 3.63 13.33
CA GLY A 214 15.34 2.95 12.58
C GLY A 214 15.49 3.15 11.08
N ILE A 215 14.92 2.22 10.33
CA ILE A 215 15.01 2.19 8.88
C ILE A 215 13.66 2.54 8.28
N PHE A 216 13.70 3.42 7.27
CA PHE A 216 12.55 3.76 6.45
C PHE A 216 12.76 3.22 5.03
N LEU A 217 11.82 2.41 4.56
CA LEU A 217 11.83 1.85 3.21
C LEU A 217 10.48 2.08 2.54
N CYS A 218 10.49 2.88 1.47
CA CYS A 218 9.34 3.06 0.59
C CYS A 218 9.67 2.59 -0.82
N LYS A 219 8.65 2.07 -1.50
CA LYS A 219 8.68 1.80 -2.93
C LYS A 219 7.81 2.80 -3.70
#